data_AF-A0ABD5YHB2-F1
#
_entry.id   AF-A0ABD5YHB2-F1
#
_cell.length_a   1.000
_cell.length_b   1.000
_cell.length_c   1.000
_cell.angle_alpha   90.00
_cell.angle_beta   90.00
_cell.angle_gamma   90.00
#
_symmetry.space_group_name_H-M   'P 1'
#
loop_
_entity.id
_entity.type
_entity.pdbx_description
1 polymer ?
#
loop_
_entity_poly.entity_id
_entity_poly.type
_entity_poly.pdbx_seq_one_letter_code
_entity_poly.pdbx_strand_id
1 'polypeptide(L)'
;MTDADRGRRPDRGPGDASPRASATRSRPLAAAVGVLVFVASVVPVPSARATGGPDGAVGVVDGAVGLVVGALPAGVGLTVPFHVVGYAILAALLVPATGREPRVVAVVAAAAAATAFGFGIELVQAPIPWRSFAWSDAVVNAVGAVVAAILAWERPR
;
A
#
# COMPACT_ATOMS: atom_id res chain seq x y z
N MET A 1 -27.66 -38.48 36.60
CA MET A 1 -26.73 -37.53 35.95
C MET A 1 -26.31 -38.16 34.63
N THR A 2 -27.03 -37.88 33.54
CA THR A 2 -26.89 -38.56 32.24
C THR A 2 -25.94 -37.80 31.31
N ASP A 3 -25.23 -38.55 30.48
CA ASP A 3 -24.16 -38.16 29.55
C ASP A 3 -24.64 -37.33 28.33
N ALA A 4 -25.66 -36.49 28.52
CA ALA A 4 -26.33 -35.77 27.44
C ALA A 4 -25.73 -34.37 27.15
N ASP A 5 -24.72 -33.93 27.91
CA ASP A 5 -24.25 -32.54 27.89
C ASP A 5 -22.91 -32.30 27.16
N ARG A 6 -22.34 -33.33 26.52
CA ARG A 6 -21.02 -33.22 25.84
C ARG A 6 -21.07 -32.73 24.39
N GLY A 7 -22.23 -32.30 23.90
CA GLY A 7 -22.44 -32.02 22.47
C GLY A 7 -22.39 -30.56 22.03
N ARG A 8 -22.23 -29.59 22.94
CA ARG A 8 -22.28 -28.18 22.56
C ARG A 8 -20.94 -27.71 22.01
N ARG A 9 -20.68 -28.01 20.73
CA ARG A 9 -19.68 -27.26 19.95
C ARG A 9 -20.05 -25.78 20.05
N PRO A 10 -19.17 -24.89 20.53
CA PRO A 10 -19.45 -23.47 20.45
C PRO A 10 -19.54 -23.11 18.97
N ASP A 11 -20.68 -22.53 18.59
CA ASP A 11 -20.84 -21.85 17.32
C ASP A 11 -19.67 -20.88 17.16
N ARG A 12 -18.78 -21.16 16.20
CA ARG A 12 -17.79 -20.18 15.76
C ARG A 12 -18.58 -19.05 15.13
N GLY A 13 -18.77 -17.98 15.90
CA GLY A 13 -19.33 -16.75 15.38
C GLY A 13 -18.47 -16.22 14.22
N PRO A 14 -19.01 -15.36 13.35
CA PRO A 14 -18.29 -14.79 12.19
C PRO A 14 -17.03 -13.99 12.52
N GLY A 15 -16.66 -13.84 13.80
CA GLY A 15 -15.56 -13.02 14.31
C GLY A 15 -14.27 -13.76 14.68
N ASP A 16 -14.25 -15.09 14.75
CA ASP A 16 -13.06 -15.85 15.16
C ASP A 16 -12.10 -16.12 13.98
N ALA A 17 -11.71 -15.06 13.26
CA ALA A 17 -10.59 -15.15 12.34
C ALA A 17 -9.31 -15.27 13.18
N SER A 18 -8.85 -16.51 13.41
CA SER A 18 -7.61 -16.76 14.15
C SER A 18 -6.47 -15.87 13.61
N PRO A 19 -5.62 -15.24 14.45
CA PRO A 19 -4.54 -14.34 14.00
C PRO A 19 -3.63 -14.91 12.89
N ARG A 20 -3.55 -16.24 12.78
CA ARG A 20 -2.86 -16.93 11.69
C ARG A 20 -3.55 -16.79 10.33
N ALA A 21 -4.89 -16.80 10.28
CA ALA A 21 -5.67 -16.71 9.04
C ALA A 21 -5.64 -15.31 8.42
N SER A 22 -5.54 -14.25 9.24
CA SER A 22 -5.34 -12.88 8.72
C SER A 22 -3.93 -12.70 8.17
N ALA A 23 -2.91 -13.21 8.87
CA ALA A 23 -1.51 -13.17 8.43
C ALA A 23 -1.26 -13.95 7.12
N THR A 24 -1.93 -15.08 6.90
CA THR A 24 -1.78 -15.86 5.66
C THR A 24 -2.39 -15.16 4.45
N ARG A 25 -3.46 -14.39 4.63
CA ARG A 25 -4.10 -13.61 3.55
C ARG A 25 -3.38 -12.29 3.29
N SER A 26 -2.81 -11.65 4.31
CA SER A 26 -2.16 -10.35 4.15
C SER A 26 -0.85 -10.42 3.36
N ARG A 27 -0.10 -11.51 3.46
CA ARG A 27 1.16 -11.73 2.72
C ARG A 27 1.01 -11.69 1.20
N PRO A 28 0.16 -12.50 0.55
CA PRO A 28 -0.01 -12.44 -0.90
C PRO A 28 -0.57 -11.09 -1.35
N LEU A 29 -1.42 -10.45 -0.55
CA LEU A 29 -1.94 -9.11 -0.85
C LEU A 29 -0.85 -8.04 -0.76
N ALA A 30 0.00 -8.08 0.27
CA ALA A 30 1.16 -7.19 0.41
C ALA A 30 2.12 -7.37 -0.77
N ALA A 31 2.40 -8.61 -1.18
CA ALA A 31 3.20 -8.88 -2.36
C ALA A 31 2.56 -8.33 -3.64
N ALA A 32 1.26 -8.57 -3.85
CA ALA A 32 0.53 -8.05 -5.01
C ALA A 32 0.53 -6.51 -5.05
N VAL A 33 0.31 -5.84 -3.91
CA VAL A 33 0.40 -4.39 -3.79
C VAL A 33 1.83 -3.91 -4.05
N GLY A 34 2.85 -4.58 -3.52
CA GLY A 34 4.25 -4.25 -3.78
C GLY A 34 4.60 -4.34 -5.27
N VAL A 35 4.15 -5.40 -5.95
CA VAL A 35 4.30 -5.57 -7.41
C VAL A 35 3.57 -4.46 -8.16
N LEU A 36 2.32 -4.15 -7.78
CA LEU A 36 1.54 -3.09 -8.40
C LEU A 36 2.23 -1.71 -8.26
N VAL A 37 2.70 -1.38 -7.06
CA VAL A 37 3.44 -0.13 -6.79
C VAL A 37 4.72 -0.11 -7.62
N PHE A 38 5.48 -1.19 -7.66
CA PHE A 38 6.70 -1.28 -8.47
C PHE A 38 6.41 -1.02 -9.96
N VAL A 39 5.43 -1.72 -10.54
CA VAL A 39 5.07 -1.57 -11.95
C VAL A 39 4.60 -0.14 -12.24
N ALA A 40 3.72 0.43 -11.41
CA ALA A 40 3.25 1.80 -11.57
C ALA A 40 4.38 2.85 -11.43
N SER A 41 5.42 2.55 -10.66
CA SER A 41 6.59 3.42 -10.48
C SER A 41 7.53 3.43 -11.69
N VAL A 42 7.67 2.31 -12.40
CA VAL A 42 8.63 2.20 -13.52
C VAL A 42 8.01 2.54 -14.88
N VAL A 43 6.71 2.26 -15.05
CA VAL A 43 6.00 2.51 -16.29
C VAL A 43 5.84 4.03 -16.51
N PRO A 44 6.01 4.53 -17.76
CA PRO A 44 5.71 5.91 -18.09
C PRO A 44 4.26 6.23 -17.78
N VAL A 45 4.03 7.28 -16.99
CA VAL A 45 2.69 7.84 -16.85
C VAL A 45 2.43 8.68 -18.10
N PRO A 46 1.27 8.54 -18.76
CA PRO A 46 0.88 9.44 -19.84
C PRO A 46 1.04 10.87 -19.33
N SER A 47 1.99 11.60 -19.91
CA SER A 47 2.04 13.04 -19.71
C SER A 47 0.90 13.57 -20.56
N ALA A 48 -0.02 14.31 -19.95
CA ALA A 48 -1.07 15.04 -20.65
C ALA A 48 -0.43 16.08 -21.57
N ARG A 49 0.16 15.63 -22.69
CA ARG A 49 0.33 16.48 -23.86
C ARG A 49 -1.07 16.61 -24.40
N ALA A 50 -1.57 17.84 -24.43
CA ALA A 50 -2.76 18.21 -25.16
C ALA A 50 -2.53 17.92 -26.65
N THR A 51 -2.64 16.66 -27.05
CA THR A 51 -2.71 16.24 -28.44
C THR A 51 -4.05 15.53 -28.57
N GLY A 52 -5.05 16.28 -29.01
CA GLY A 52 -6.39 15.80 -29.28
C GLY A 52 -6.40 14.80 -30.44
N GLY A 53 -6.00 13.56 -30.15
CA GLY A 53 -6.18 12.41 -31.03
C GLY A 53 -7.49 11.67 -30.71
N PRO A 54 -8.13 11.02 -31.69
CA PRO A 54 -9.49 10.48 -31.60
C PRO A 54 -9.63 9.17 -30.77
N ASP A 55 -8.69 8.88 -29.88
CA ASP A 55 -8.66 7.61 -29.13
C ASP A 55 -9.45 7.75 -27.82
N GLY A 56 -10.78 7.65 -27.91
CA GLY A 56 -11.72 8.03 -26.84
C GLY A 56 -11.53 7.34 -25.48
N ALA A 57 -10.91 6.17 -25.39
CA ALA A 57 -10.60 5.52 -24.11
C ALA A 57 -9.39 6.18 -23.41
N VAL A 58 -8.34 6.52 -24.17
CA VAL A 58 -7.12 7.14 -23.66
C VAL A 58 -7.42 8.56 -23.21
N GLY A 59 -8.27 9.27 -23.96
CA GLY A 59 -8.76 10.61 -23.59
C GLY A 59 -9.60 10.65 -22.31
N VAL A 60 -10.36 9.59 -21.97
CA VAL A 60 -11.09 9.50 -20.70
C VAL A 60 -10.14 9.30 -19.52
N VAL A 61 -9.11 8.46 -19.68
CA VAL A 61 -8.10 8.24 -18.64
C VAL A 61 -7.28 9.52 -18.42
N ASP A 62 -6.86 10.18 -19.51
CA ASP A 62 -6.13 11.45 -19.44
C ASP A 62 -6.99 12.56 -18.82
N GLY A 63 -8.30 12.61 -19.14
CA GLY A 63 -9.24 13.55 -18.53
C GLY A 63 -9.44 13.32 -17.03
N ALA A 64 -9.55 12.05 -16.61
CA ALA A 64 -9.65 11.69 -15.18
C ALA A 64 -8.35 12.01 -14.43
N VAL A 65 -7.20 11.69 -15.01
CA VAL A 65 -5.88 12.04 -14.46
C VAL A 65 -5.74 13.56 -14.33
N GLY A 66 -6.13 14.31 -15.36
CA GLY A 66 -6.12 15.77 -15.34
C GLY A 66 -7.00 16.37 -14.24
N LEU A 67 -8.19 15.80 -13.99
CA LEU A 67 -9.07 16.23 -12.92
C LEU A 67 -8.47 15.97 -11.53
N VAL A 68 -7.83 14.81 -11.33
CA VAL A 68 -7.15 14.49 -10.07
C VAL A 68 -5.96 15.43 -9.84
N VAL A 69 -5.14 15.67 -10.87
CA VAL A 69 -4.02 16.63 -10.80
C VAL A 69 -4.53 18.03 -10.44
N GLY A 70 -5.61 18.48 -11.09
CA GLY A 70 -6.20 19.80 -10.86
C GLY A 70 -6.79 20.00 -9.46
N ALA A 71 -7.11 18.91 -8.76
CA ALA A 71 -7.60 18.94 -7.38
C ALA A 71 -6.48 18.97 -6.31
N LEU A 72 -5.21 18.73 -6.71
CA LEU A 72 -4.09 18.77 -5.79
C LEU A 72 -3.64 20.22 -5.50
N PRO A 73 -3.08 20.50 -4.31
CA PRO A 73 -2.48 21.81 -4.03
C PRO A 73 -1.43 22.17 -5.08
N ALA A 74 -1.34 23.47 -5.39
CA ALA A 74 -0.36 23.96 -6.37
C ALA A 74 1.05 23.50 -6.01
N GLY A 75 1.74 22.86 -6.96
CA GLY A 75 3.09 22.30 -6.77
C GLY A 75 3.13 20.85 -6.29
N VAL A 76 1.99 20.22 -5.97
CA VAL A 76 1.92 18.79 -5.62
C VAL A 76 1.59 17.97 -6.87
N GLY A 77 2.59 17.28 -7.41
CA GLY A 77 2.40 16.31 -8.49
C GLY A 77 1.76 15.01 -8.00
N LEU A 78 1.26 14.19 -8.94
CA LEU A 78 0.66 12.87 -8.63
C LEU A 78 1.59 11.89 -7.93
N THR A 79 2.91 12.11 -8.01
CA THR A 79 3.89 11.28 -7.33
C THR A 79 3.68 11.30 -5.82
N VAL A 80 3.46 12.48 -5.21
CA VAL A 80 3.27 12.58 -3.76
C VAL A 80 2.10 11.72 -3.24
N PRO A 81 0.85 11.84 -3.72
CA PRO A 81 -0.24 11.00 -3.25
C PRO A 81 -0.04 9.53 -3.60
N PHE A 82 0.55 9.20 -4.75
CA PHE A 82 0.89 7.82 -5.11
C PHE A 82 1.85 7.20 -4.08
N HIS A 83 2.91 7.93 -3.73
CA HIS A 83 3.88 7.52 -2.72
C HIS A 83 3.19 7.37 -1.35
N VAL A 84 2.49 8.39 -0.85
CA VAL A 84 1.81 8.31 0.45
C VAL A 84 0.86 7.10 0.52
N VAL A 85 -0.05 6.96 -0.46
CA VAL A 85 -1.09 5.92 -0.43
C VAL A 85 -0.50 4.52 -0.65
N GLY A 86 0.41 4.38 -1.63
CA GLY A 86 1.02 3.09 -1.96
C GLY A 86 1.78 2.50 -0.78
N TYR A 87 2.64 3.29 -0.13
CA TYR A 87 3.43 2.80 1.00
C TYR A 87 2.62 2.72 2.30
N ALA A 88 1.58 3.55 2.46
CA ALA A 88 0.61 3.39 3.55
C ALA A 88 -0.10 2.03 3.48
N ILE A 89 -0.65 1.67 2.31
CA ILE A 89 -1.33 0.38 2.11
C ILE A 89 -0.35 -0.77 2.33
N LEU A 90 0.85 -0.69 1.75
CA LEU A 90 1.87 -1.72 1.91
C LEU A 90 2.24 -1.94 3.39
N ALA A 91 2.51 -0.86 4.13
CA ALA A 91 2.84 -0.94 5.55
C ALA A 91 1.68 -1.53 6.37
N ALA A 92 0.43 -1.10 6.12
CA ALA A 92 -0.74 -1.61 6.81
C ALA A 92 -0.96 -3.13 6.59
N LEU A 93 -0.64 -3.64 5.40
CA LEU A 93 -0.73 -5.07 5.08
C LEU A 93 0.41 -5.89 5.70
N LEU A 94 1.58 -5.29 5.88
CA LEU A 94 2.74 -5.93 6.50
C LEU A 94 2.60 -6.10 8.02
N VAL A 95 1.88 -5.19 8.71
CA VAL A 95 1.63 -5.30 10.16
C VAL A 95 1.01 -6.64 10.58
N PRO A 96 -0.10 -7.14 9.98
CA PRO A 96 -0.62 -8.46 10.31
C PRO A 96 0.23 -9.61 9.75
N ALA A 97 1.06 -9.38 8.73
CA ALA A 97 1.90 -10.43 8.12
C ALA A 97 3.03 -10.93 9.04
N THR A 98 3.43 -10.11 10.02
CA THR A 98 4.47 -10.39 11.02
C THR A 98 3.95 -11.11 12.27
N GLY A 99 2.74 -11.70 12.22
CA GLY A 99 1.88 -12.15 13.34
C GLY A 99 2.42 -13.06 14.46
N ARG A 100 3.73 -13.20 14.63
CA ARG A 100 4.41 -13.78 15.80
C ARG A 100 5.16 -12.73 16.65
N GLU A 101 5.41 -11.54 16.11
CA GLU A 101 6.18 -10.50 16.79
C GLU A 101 5.33 -9.68 17.79
N PRO A 102 5.97 -9.10 18.82
CA PRO A 102 5.35 -8.05 19.62
C PRO A 102 4.80 -6.93 18.73
N ARG A 103 3.66 -6.34 19.12
CA ARG A 103 2.93 -5.37 18.26
C ARG A 103 3.79 -4.17 17.84
N VAL A 104 4.64 -3.67 18.74
CA VAL A 104 5.61 -2.60 18.43
C VAL A 104 6.59 -3.04 17.36
N VAL A 105 7.18 -4.23 17.51
CA VAL A 105 8.15 -4.79 16.56
C VAL A 105 7.50 -4.99 15.19
N ALA A 106 6.26 -5.51 15.15
CA ALA A 106 5.48 -5.65 13.92
C ALA A 106 5.29 -4.31 13.18
N VAL A 107 4.96 -3.24 13.90
CA VAL A 107 4.75 -1.90 13.34
C VAL A 107 6.05 -1.29 12.83
N VAL A 108 7.12 -1.36 13.63
CA VAL A 108 8.44 -0.86 13.23
C VAL A 108 8.96 -1.63 12.02
N ALA A 109 8.89 -2.95 12.03
CA ALA A 109 9.35 -3.78 10.92
C ALA A 109 8.54 -3.53 9.64
N ALA A 110 7.22 -3.37 9.74
CA ALA A 110 6.36 -3.07 8.60
C ALA A 110 6.67 -1.68 7.99
N ALA A 111 6.81 -0.65 8.83
CA ALA A 111 7.16 0.69 8.38
C ALA A 111 8.56 0.72 7.75
N ALA A 112 9.54 0.08 8.38
CA ALA A 112 10.90 -0.01 7.86
C ALA A 112 10.95 -0.77 6.52
N ALA A 113 10.25 -1.91 6.42
CA ALA A 113 10.20 -2.69 5.19
C ALA A 113 9.53 -1.92 4.03
N ALA A 114 8.40 -1.26 4.28
CA ALA A 114 7.74 -0.45 3.26
C ALA A 114 8.61 0.75 2.82
N THR A 115 9.29 1.41 3.76
CA THR A 115 10.21 2.52 3.47
C THR A 115 11.42 2.03 2.65
N ALA A 116 12.04 0.92 3.06
CA ALA A 116 13.17 0.33 2.35
C ALA A 116 12.80 -0.14 0.94
N PHE A 117 11.60 -0.71 0.79
CA PHE A 117 11.07 -1.08 -0.53
C PHE A 117 10.92 0.15 -1.44
N GLY A 118 10.35 1.25 -0.92
CA GLY A 118 10.22 2.48 -1.69
C GLY A 118 11.54 3.14 -2.03
N PHE A 119 12.50 3.15 -1.10
CA PHE A 119 13.86 3.60 -1.39
C PHE A 119 14.53 2.73 -2.46
N GLY A 120 14.33 1.41 -2.42
CA GLY A 120 14.81 0.50 -3.47
C GLY A 120 14.21 0.83 -4.85
N ILE A 121 12.94 1.22 -4.91
CA ILE A 121 12.30 1.68 -6.16
C ILE A 121 12.96 2.95 -6.68
N GLU A 122 13.24 3.95 -5.83
CA GLU A 122 13.96 5.17 -6.23
C GLU A 122 15.34 4.85 -6.84
N LEU A 123 16.06 3.90 -6.25
CA LEU A 123 17.35 3.44 -6.80
C LEU A 123 17.19 2.77 -8.17
N VAL A 124 16.13 1.98 -8.38
CA VAL A 124 15.81 1.36 -9.68
C VAL A 124 15.39 2.42 -10.70
N GLN A 125 14.74 3.49 -10.26
CA GLN A 125 14.32 4.60 -11.12
C GLN A 125 15.46 5.52 -11.52
N ALA A 126 16.52 5.63 -10.72
CA ALA A 126 17.66 6.51 -10.98
C ALA A 126 18.27 6.42 -12.40
N PRO A 127 18.43 5.22 -13.02
CA PRO A 127 18.91 5.10 -14.40
C PRO A 127 17.82 5.21 -15.49
N ILE A 128 16.53 5.36 -15.15
CA ILE A 128 15.43 5.40 -16.11
C ILE A 128 15.29 6.83 -16.67
N PRO A 129 15.37 7.08 -18.00
CA PRO A 129 15.47 8.43 -18.55
C PRO A 129 14.32 9.39 -18.22
N TRP A 130 13.12 8.88 -17.96
CA TRP A 130 11.93 9.67 -17.60
C TRP A 130 11.64 9.67 -16.10
N ARG A 131 12.56 9.17 -15.27
CA ARG A 131 12.50 9.21 -13.82
C ARG A 131 13.80 9.78 -13.26
N SER A 132 13.74 10.23 -12.02
CA SER A 132 14.90 10.75 -11.31
C SER A 132 14.79 10.34 -9.86
N PHE A 133 15.91 9.96 -9.25
CA PHE A 133 15.96 9.71 -7.81
C PHE A 133 15.62 11.00 -7.04
N ALA A 134 14.69 10.92 -6.11
CA ALA A 134 14.31 12.04 -5.25
C ALA A 134 14.32 11.63 -3.76
N TRP A 135 15.20 12.28 -2.98
CA TRP A 135 15.22 12.09 -1.52
C TRP A 135 13.89 12.48 -0.87
N SER A 136 13.17 13.46 -1.42
CA SER A 136 11.84 13.85 -0.96
C SER A 136 10.85 12.69 -1.01
N ASP A 137 10.93 11.87 -2.06
CA ASP A 137 9.97 10.80 -2.30
C ASP A 137 10.21 9.65 -1.32
N ALA A 138 11.48 9.35 -1.00
CA ALA A 138 11.84 8.44 0.09
C ALA A 138 11.30 8.90 1.46
N VAL A 139 11.34 10.19 1.76
CA VAL A 139 10.77 10.77 2.99
C VAL A 139 9.25 10.65 3.00
N VAL A 140 8.59 10.96 1.88
CA VAL A 140 7.13 10.84 1.74
C VAL A 140 6.67 9.38 1.93
N ASN A 141 7.43 8.41 1.41
CA ASN A 141 7.18 6.97 1.62
C ASN A 141 7.21 6.62 3.11
N ALA A 142 8.25 7.10 3.81
CA ALA A 142 8.42 6.85 5.22
C ALA A 142 7.26 7.41 6.04
N VAL A 143 6.82 8.64 5.75
CA VAL A 143 5.68 9.27 6.43
C VAL A 143 4.40 8.45 6.23
N GLY A 144 4.07 8.09 4.98
CA GLY A 144 2.88 7.29 4.67
C GLY A 144 2.91 5.91 5.35
N ALA A 145 4.07 5.25 5.30
CA ALA A 145 4.27 3.94 5.91
C ALA A 145 4.13 3.97 7.44
N VAL A 146 4.74 4.96 8.11
CA VAL A 146 4.69 5.11 9.57
C VAL A 146 3.26 5.38 10.03
N VAL A 147 2.58 6.36 9.41
CA VAL A 147 1.20 6.71 9.77
C VAL A 147 0.27 5.50 9.63
N ALA A 148 0.34 4.79 8.50
CA ALA A 148 -0.54 3.65 8.28
C ALA A 148 -0.21 2.44 9.16
N ALA A 149 1.07 2.19 9.46
CA ALA A 149 1.46 1.13 10.38
C ALA A 149 0.95 1.42 11.81
N ILE A 150 1.00 2.69 12.25
CA ILE A 150 0.40 3.13 13.52
C ILE A 150 -1.13 2.99 13.47
N LEU A 151 -1.82 3.42 12.41
CA LEU A 151 -3.28 3.25 12.33
C LEU A 151 -3.70 1.77 12.29
N ALA A 152 -2.87 0.90 11.69
CA ALA A 152 -3.08 -0.55 11.75
C ALA A 152 -2.86 -1.12 13.17
N TRP A 153 -2.11 -0.43 14.03
CA TRP A 153 -2.05 -0.73 15.46
C TRP A 153 -3.41 -0.52 16.12
N GLU A 154 -4.18 0.49 15.77
CA GLU A 154 -5.40 0.82 16.50
C GLU A 154 -6.57 -0.14 16.23
N ARG A 155 -6.48 -0.94 15.15
CA ARG A 155 -7.53 -1.90 14.82
C ARG A 155 -7.55 -3.07 15.83
N PRO A 156 -8.70 -3.38 16.45
CA PRO A 156 -8.87 -4.61 17.23
C PRO A 156 -8.62 -5.83 16.32
N ARG A 157 -7.96 -6.85 16.86
CA ARG A 157 -7.79 -8.14 16.17
C ARG A 157 -9.01 -9.01 16.36
#